data_AF-A0A4Q7DRA7-F1
#
_entry.id   AF-A0A4Q7DRA7-F1
#
_cell.length_a   1.000
_cell.length_b   1.000
_cell.length_c   1.000
_cell.angle_alpha   90.00
_cell.angle_beta   90.00
_cell.angle_gamma   90.00
#
_symmetry.space_group_name_H-M   'P 1'
#
loop_
_entity.id
_entity.type
_entity.pdbx_description
1 polymer ?
#
loop_
_entity_poly.entity_id
_entity_poly.type
_entity_poly.pdbx_seq_one_letter_code
_entity_poly.pdbx_strand_id
1 'polypeptide(L)'
;MPALDLSHLNEEIKKTQNWSNHRKQMYAKGLLHELYITDGSSNAEHSIIPASDRASTAHLVSEILDQLLAFDGISLINQELESQTANAAKIQFPHLLMLSDQPGIQYILNSNIWLKVLNDKERTLALVVTGDLTGNFTFYTEKIDGSFEQNTLFFNKNGIYCLNKPNVDVLHLTDHALQIN
;
A
#
# COMPACT_ATOMS: atom_id res chain seq x y z
N MET A 1 -6.12 -22.26 4.91
CA MET A 1 -4.68 -22.31 4.62
C MET A 1 -3.95 -22.00 5.92
N PRO A 2 -2.83 -22.66 6.25
CA PRO A 2 -2.05 -22.31 7.45
C PRO A 2 -1.63 -20.84 7.37
N ALA A 3 -1.69 -20.12 8.48
CA ALA A 3 -1.27 -18.72 8.54
C ALA A 3 0.22 -18.64 8.15
N LEU A 4 0.55 -17.71 7.25
CA LEU A 4 1.93 -17.44 6.85
C LEU A 4 2.74 -17.06 8.10
N ASP A 5 3.80 -17.80 8.43
CA ASP A 5 4.66 -17.44 9.56
C ASP A 5 5.58 -16.28 9.15
N LEU A 6 5.07 -15.06 9.35
CA LEU A 6 5.75 -13.83 8.99
C LEU A 6 7.12 -13.68 9.67
N SER A 7 7.31 -14.29 10.84
CA SER A 7 8.58 -14.18 11.58
C SER A 7 9.70 -14.98 10.91
N HIS A 8 9.38 -16.15 10.36
CA HIS A 8 10.32 -17.01 9.66
C HIS A 8 10.71 -16.45 8.28
N LEU A 9 9.79 -15.74 7.61
CA LEU A 9 10.02 -15.16 6.28
C LEU A 9 11.17 -14.16 6.24
N ASN A 10 11.36 -13.35 7.29
CA ASN A 10 12.48 -12.42 7.38
C ASN A 10 13.84 -13.13 7.28
N GLU A 11 13.99 -14.31 7.90
CA GLU A 11 15.22 -15.09 7.79
C GLU A 11 15.37 -15.80 6.44
N GLU A 12 14.26 -16.17 5.80
CA GLU A 12 14.28 -16.74 4.45
C GLU A 12 14.66 -15.71 3.39
N ILE A 13 14.10 -14.50 3.46
CA ILE A 13 14.37 -13.41 2.52
C ILE A 13 15.85 -13.03 2.55
N LYS A 14 16.49 -12.98 3.72
CA LYS A 14 17.95 -12.77 3.85
C LYS A 14 18.78 -13.78 3.06
N LYS A 15 18.37 -15.06 3.02
CA LYS A 15 19.08 -16.11 2.25
C LYS A 15 19.01 -15.86 0.74
N THR A 16 18.08 -15.03 0.27
CA THR A 16 17.93 -14.72 -1.15
C THR A 16 18.95 -13.70 -1.66
N GLN A 17 19.72 -13.04 -0.79
CA GLN A 17 20.65 -11.95 -1.16
C GLN A 17 21.60 -12.33 -2.31
N ASN A 18 22.10 -13.58 -2.30
CA ASN A 18 23.05 -14.11 -3.30
C ASN A 18 22.39 -14.86 -4.47
N TRP A 19 21.06 -14.90 -4.53
CA TRP A 19 20.35 -15.55 -5.63
C TRP A 19 20.44 -14.71 -6.91
N SER A 20 20.19 -15.34 -8.07
CA SER A 20 20.01 -14.60 -9.31
C SER A 20 18.75 -13.74 -9.25
N ASN A 21 18.76 -12.57 -9.91
CA ASN A 21 17.65 -11.61 -9.89
C ASN A 21 16.31 -12.26 -10.27
N HIS A 22 16.29 -13.07 -11.34
CA HIS A 22 15.08 -13.81 -11.74
C HIS A 22 14.54 -14.70 -10.61
N ARG A 23 15.42 -15.40 -9.89
CA ARG A 23 15.00 -16.27 -8.78
C ARG A 23 14.46 -15.46 -7.60
N LYS A 24 15.08 -14.33 -7.27
CA LYS A 24 14.59 -13.42 -6.22
C LYS A 24 13.18 -12.91 -6.56
N GLN A 25 12.98 -12.47 -7.79
CA GLN A 25 11.71 -11.94 -8.28
C GLN A 25 10.59 -12.99 -8.27
N MET A 26 10.89 -14.23 -8.69
CA MET A 26 9.90 -15.32 -8.64
C MET A 26 9.50 -15.67 -7.20
N TYR A 27 10.45 -15.72 -6.27
CA TYR A 27 10.16 -15.96 -4.85
C TYR A 27 9.33 -14.82 -4.26
N ALA A 28 9.74 -13.57 -4.50
CA ALA A 28 9.05 -12.40 -4.01
C ALA A 28 7.62 -12.28 -4.57
N LYS A 29 7.41 -12.63 -5.85
CA LYS A 29 6.08 -12.66 -6.45
C LYS A 29 5.17 -13.68 -5.77
N GLY A 30 5.68 -14.87 -5.47
CA GLY A 30 4.93 -15.89 -4.72
C GLY A 30 4.58 -15.39 -3.32
N LEU A 31 5.53 -14.76 -2.63
CA LEU A 31 5.32 -14.21 -1.30
C LEU A 31 4.27 -13.07 -1.31
N LEU A 32 4.37 -12.13 -2.25
CA LEU A 32 3.37 -11.07 -2.44
C LEU A 32 1.98 -11.59 -2.84
N HIS A 33 1.87 -12.78 -3.43
CA HIS A 33 0.58 -13.39 -3.71
C HIS A 33 -0.09 -13.89 -2.41
N GLU A 34 0.71 -14.38 -1.45
CA GLU A 34 0.22 -14.97 -0.20
C GLU A 34 0.10 -14.00 0.97
N LEU A 35 0.71 -12.81 0.88
CA LEU A 35 0.64 -11.80 1.94
C LEU A 35 -0.74 -11.16 2.01
N TYR A 36 -1.35 -11.18 3.20
CA TYR A 36 -2.55 -10.44 3.53
C TYR A 36 -2.51 -9.94 4.98
N ILE A 37 -3.20 -8.84 5.29
CA ILE A 37 -3.41 -8.33 6.65
C ILE A 37 -4.91 -8.25 6.88
N THR A 38 -5.45 -9.15 7.69
CA THR A 38 -6.89 -9.14 7.96
C THR A 38 -7.29 -7.88 8.75
N ASP A 39 -8.35 -7.23 8.30
CA ASP A 39 -9.06 -6.22 9.10
C ASP A 39 -9.73 -6.83 10.34
N GLY A 40 -9.83 -8.17 10.42
CA GLY A 40 -10.45 -8.93 11.50
C GLY A 40 -11.98 -8.87 11.47
N SER A 41 -12.56 -8.33 10.41
CA SER A 41 -14.00 -8.36 10.19
C SER A 41 -14.38 -9.68 9.53
N SER A 42 -15.49 -10.27 9.98
CA SER A 42 -16.09 -11.46 9.34
C SER A 42 -17.12 -11.09 8.27
N ASN A 43 -17.43 -9.80 8.11
CA ASN A 43 -18.48 -9.28 7.23
C ASN A 43 -18.03 -8.02 6.48
N ALA A 44 -17.92 -8.19 5.16
CA ALA A 44 -18.21 -7.36 3.98
C ALA A 44 -18.46 -5.83 4.01
N GLU A 45 -18.19 -5.09 5.07
CA GLU A 45 -18.04 -3.63 4.97
C GLU A 45 -16.56 -3.29 5.06
N HIS A 46 -15.94 -3.04 3.91
CA HIS A 46 -14.52 -2.71 3.75
C HIS A 46 -14.16 -1.42 4.51
N SER A 47 -13.96 -1.56 5.82
CA SER A 47 -13.61 -0.46 6.69
C SER A 47 -12.12 -0.18 6.54
N ILE A 48 -11.79 1.05 6.15
CA ILE A 48 -10.41 1.53 6.16
C ILE A 48 -9.98 1.64 7.62
N ILE A 49 -8.98 0.87 8.02
CA ILE A 49 -8.49 0.87 9.41
C ILE A 49 -7.06 1.43 9.49
N PRO A 50 -6.73 2.19 10.54
CA PRO A 50 -5.34 2.54 10.85
C PRO A 50 -4.50 1.28 11.11
N ALA A 51 -3.26 1.28 10.65
CA ALA A 51 -2.35 0.14 10.86
C ALA A 51 -2.03 -0.10 12.35
N SER A 52 -2.21 0.90 13.22
CA SER A 52 -2.07 0.77 14.67
C SER A 52 -2.95 -0.33 15.26
N ASP A 53 -4.13 -0.57 14.67
CA ASP A 53 -5.10 -1.56 15.14
C ASP A 53 -4.64 -3.00 14.83
N ARG A 54 -3.63 -3.13 13.97
CA ARG A 54 -2.95 -4.36 13.57
C ARG A 54 -1.43 -4.23 13.70
N ALA A 55 -0.95 -3.44 14.66
CA ALA A 55 0.44 -3.00 14.77
C ALA A 55 1.47 -4.13 14.61
N SER A 56 1.32 -5.27 15.30
CA SER A 56 2.28 -6.38 15.21
C SER A 56 2.34 -6.98 13.81
N THR A 57 1.19 -7.28 13.19
CA THR A 57 1.12 -7.84 11.84
C THR A 57 1.58 -6.83 10.79
N ALA A 58 1.12 -5.57 10.90
CA ALA A 58 1.50 -4.51 9.98
C ALA A 58 3.01 -4.21 10.03
N HIS A 59 3.62 -4.27 11.22
CA HIS A 59 5.06 -4.14 11.38
C HIS A 59 5.81 -5.28 10.68
N LEU A 60 5.46 -6.53 10.94
CA LEU A 60 6.10 -7.69 10.31
C LEU A 60 5.97 -7.67 8.78
N VAL A 61 4.77 -7.37 8.25
CA VAL A 61 4.57 -7.24 6.80
C VAL A 61 5.39 -6.08 6.25
N SER A 62 5.47 -4.94 6.95
CA SER A 62 6.32 -3.83 6.53
C SER A 62 7.79 -4.23 6.42
N GLU A 63 8.33 -4.95 7.41
CA GLU A 63 9.72 -5.42 7.39
C GLU A 63 10.00 -6.36 6.21
N ILE A 64 9.07 -7.28 5.94
CA ILE A 64 9.14 -8.18 4.79
C ILE A 64 9.24 -7.38 3.49
N LEU A 65 8.36 -6.38 3.29
CA LEU A 65 8.37 -5.54 2.09
C LEU A 65 9.66 -4.73 1.96
N ASP A 66 10.16 -4.18 3.07
CA ASP A 66 11.41 -3.41 3.09
C ASP A 66 12.62 -4.31 2.72
N GLN A 67 12.67 -5.56 3.19
CA GLN A 67 13.71 -6.51 2.79
C GLN A 67 13.61 -6.95 1.33
N LEU A 68 12.39 -7.18 0.83
CA LEU A 68 12.17 -7.54 -0.57
C LEU A 68 12.63 -6.42 -1.51
N LEU A 69 12.42 -5.15 -1.14
CA LEU A 69 12.97 -4.00 -1.86
C LEU A 69 14.50 -3.96 -1.75
N ALA A 70 15.05 -4.12 -0.54
CA ALA A 70 16.50 -4.02 -0.30
C ALA A 70 17.33 -5.10 -1.02
N PHE A 71 16.75 -6.27 -1.28
CA PHE A 71 17.43 -7.38 -1.96
C PHE A 71 17.07 -7.52 -3.44
N ASP A 72 16.40 -6.53 -4.03
CA ASP A 72 15.96 -6.54 -5.43
C ASP A 72 14.97 -7.67 -5.76
N GLY A 73 14.24 -8.16 -4.75
CA GLY A 73 13.15 -9.12 -4.93
C GLY A 73 11.94 -8.47 -5.58
N ILE A 74 11.67 -7.21 -5.23
CA ILE A 74 10.64 -6.37 -5.85
C ILE A 74 11.21 -5.00 -6.16
N SER A 75 10.61 -4.31 -7.12
CA SER A 75 10.94 -2.93 -7.46
C SER A 75 9.69 -2.07 -7.37
N LEU A 76 9.87 -0.78 -7.10
CA LEU A 76 8.78 0.18 -7.14
C LEU A 76 8.21 0.30 -8.55
N ILE A 77 6.89 0.27 -8.63
CA ILE A 77 6.16 0.46 -9.87
C ILE A 77 5.82 1.95 -9.96
N ASN A 78 6.46 2.63 -10.90
CA ASN A 78 6.13 4.00 -11.25
C ASN A 78 5.03 3.96 -12.30
N GLN A 79 3.79 4.04 -11.83
CA GLN A 79 2.61 4.15 -12.66
C GLN A 79 2.15 5.61 -12.63
N GLU A 80 1.77 6.15 -13.79
CA GLU A 80 1.28 7.52 -13.87
C GLU A 80 -0.06 7.65 -13.12
N LEU A 81 -0.16 8.70 -12.30
CA LEU A 81 -1.41 9.06 -11.64
C LEU A 81 -2.25 9.90 -12.61
N GLU A 82 -3.50 9.51 -12.81
CA GLU A 82 -4.46 10.34 -13.52
C GLU A 82 -4.96 11.42 -12.55
N SER A 83 -4.44 12.64 -12.73
CA SER A 83 -4.76 13.80 -11.89
C SER A 83 -5.74 14.74 -12.58
N GLN A 84 -6.77 15.16 -11.86
CA GLN A 84 -7.71 16.19 -12.33
C GLN A 84 -8.19 17.08 -11.18
N THR A 85 -8.44 18.35 -11.46
CA THR A 85 -9.04 19.25 -10.47
C THR A 85 -10.46 18.79 -10.16
N ALA A 86 -10.75 18.59 -8.88
CA ALA A 86 -12.04 18.18 -8.37
C ALA A 86 -12.80 19.36 -7.76
N ASN A 87 -14.09 19.44 -8.04
CA ASN A 87 -14.97 20.44 -7.41
C ASN A 87 -15.51 19.88 -6.09
N ALA A 88 -14.93 20.30 -4.98
CA ALA A 88 -15.21 19.79 -3.63
C ALA A 88 -16.66 20.01 -3.17
N ALA A 89 -17.38 21.00 -3.73
CA ALA A 89 -18.73 21.35 -3.29
C ALA A 89 -19.77 20.22 -3.47
N LYS A 90 -19.42 19.14 -4.17
CA LYS A 90 -20.30 17.97 -4.41
C LYS A 90 -19.70 16.64 -3.95
N ILE A 91 -18.50 16.63 -3.36
CA ILE A 91 -17.80 15.40 -2.99
C ILE A 91 -17.79 15.29 -1.46
N GLN A 92 -18.24 14.16 -0.95
CA GLN A 92 -18.15 13.85 0.48
C GLN A 92 -16.90 13.02 0.72
N PHE A 93 -16.13 13.39 1.74
CA PHE A 93 -14.92 12.69 2.17
C PHE A 93 -15.16 12.07 3.56
N PRO A 94 -15.87 10.92 3.64
CA PRO A 94 -16.13 10.21 4.89
C PRO A 94 -14.85 9.72 5.58
N HIS A 95 -13.75 9.58 4.85
CA HIS A 95 -12.48 9.10 5.38
C HIS A 95 -11.36 10.13 5.17
N LEU A 96 -10.73 10.53 6.27
CA LEU A 96 -9.57 11.42 6.30
C LEU A 96 -8.38 10.64 6.86
N LEU A 97 -7.39 10.37 6.03
CA LEU A 97 -6.22 9.60 6.41
C LEU A 97 -5.06 10.55 6.73
N MET A 98 -4.77 10.72 8.02
CA MET A 98 -3.60 11.47 8.48
C MET A 98 -2.36 10.59 8.36
N LEU A 99 -1.43 10.97 7.49
CA LEU A 99 -0.20 10.22 7.22
C LEU A 99 0.93 10.73 8.12
N SER A 100 1.67 9.81 8.75
CA SER A 100 2.93 10.16 9.40
C SER A 100 4.10 10.09 8.43
N ASP A 101 5.21 10.74 8.78
CA ASP A 101 6.48 10.61 8.04
C ASP A 101 7.33 9.41 8.51
N GLN A 102 6.78 8.58 9.40
CA GLN A 102 7.45 7.36 9.86
C GLN A 102 7.25 6.23 8.85
N PRO A 103 8.32 5.50 8.46
CA PRO A 103 8.19 4.33 7.62
C PRO A 103 7.28 3.28 8.23
N GLY A 104 6.51 2.63 7.37
CA GLY A 104 5.58 1.59 7.78
C GLY A 104 4.25 1.69 7.06
N ILE A 105 3.48 0.62 7.17
CA ILE A 105 2.08 0.62 6.76
C ILE A 105 1.34 1.61 7.66
N GLN A 106 0.63 2.56 7.06
CA GLN A 106 -0.12 3.61 7.75
C GLN A 106 -1.61 3.23 7.86
N TYR A 107 -2.18 2.73 6.76
CA TYR A 107 -3.59 2.37 6.68
C TYR A 107 -3.78 1.07 5.89
N ILE A 108 -4.75 0.28 6.33
CA ILE A 108 -5.19 -0.94 5.67
C ILE A 108 -6.51 -0.60 4.96
N LEU A 109 -6.50 -0.60 3.63
CA LEU A 109 -7.68 -0.28 2.82
C LEU A 109 -8.55 -1.53 2.65
N ASN A 110 -7.92 -2.70 2.51
CA ASN A 110 -8.55 -4.00 2.66
C ASN A 110 -7.49 -5.06 3.02
N SER A 111 -7.87 -6.34 3.00
CA SER A 111 -6.96 -7.43 3.37
C SER A 111 -5.70 -7.56 2.51
N ASN A 112 -5.69 -7.03 1.28
CA ASN A 112 -4.60 -7.17 0.29
C ASN A 112 -4.05 -5.84 -0.23
N ILE A 113 -4.56 -4.70 0.27
CA ILE A 113 -4.26 -3.38 -0.27
C ILE A 113 -4.07 -2.41 0.90
N TRP A 114 -2.88 -1.80 0.96
CA TRP A 114 -2.45 -0.96 2.08
C TRP A 114 -1.69 0.27 1.61
N LEU A 115 -1.73 1.33 2.40
CA LEU A 115 -0.88 2.50 2.23
C LEU A 115 0.37 2.35 3.10
N LYS A 116 1.54 2.46 2.49
CA LYS A 116 2.84 2.36 3.18
C LYS A 116 3.70 3.59 2.87
N VAL A 117 4.32 4.12 3.92
CA VAL A 117 5.46 5.03 3.79
C VAL A 117 6.72 4.18 3.73
N LEU A 118 7.49 4.32 2.65
CA LEU A 118 8.70 3.54 2.43
C LEU A 118 9.84 3.99 3.34
N ASN A 119 10.75 3.06 3.64
CA ASN A 119 11.98 3.38 4.36
C ASN A 119 13.08 3.87 3.42
N ASP A 120 12.74 4.81 2.54
CA ASP A 120 13.68 5.54 1.70
C ASP A 120 13.93 6.95 2.24
N LYS A 121 14.81 7.70 1.57
CA LYS A 121 15.17 9.07 1.99
C LYS A 121 14.01 10.05 1.83
N GLU A 122 13.15 9.82 0.84
CA GLU A 122 12.05 10.72 0.47
C GLU A 122 10.77 10.43 1.25
N ARG A 123 10.72 9.33 2.01
CA ARG A 123 9.51 8.85 2.69
C ARG A 123 8.36 8.70 1.70
N THR A 124 8.67 8.06 0.57
CA THR A 124 7.73 7.86 -0.52
C THR A 124 6.47 7.18 -0.02
N LEU A 125 5.32 7.76 -0.31
CA LEU A 125 4.03 7.10 -0.10
C LEU A 125 3.78 6.13 -1.25
N ALA A 126 3.37 4.91 -0.91
CA ALA A 126 3.09 3.87 -1.87
C ALA A 126 1.79 3.12 -1.55
N LEU A 127 1.12 2.65 -2.60
CA LEU A 127 0.05 1.66 -2.52
C LEU A 127 0.68 0.27 -2.67
N VAL A 128 0.52 -0.56 -1.66
CA VAL A 128 0.90 -1.98 -1.72
C VAL A 128 -0.31 -2.79 -2.16
N VAL A 129 -0.14 -3.63 -3.17
CA VAL A 129 -1.19 -4.53 -3.70
C VAL A 129 -0.67 -5.97 -3.69
N THR A 130 -1.41 -6.86 -3.05
CA THR A 130 -1.13 -8.31 -2.98
C THR A 130 -2.28 -9.12 -3.59
N GLY A 131 -2.12 -10.44 -3.70
CA GLY A 131 -3.19 -11.34 -4.16
C GLY A 131 -3.58 -11.23 -5.64
N ASP A 132 -2.71 -10.68 -6.50
CA ASP A 132 -2.92 -10.51 -7.95
C ASP A 132 -4.20 -9.75 -8.33
N LEU A 133 -4.57 -8.75 -7.53
CA LEU A 133 -5.74 -7.91 -7.77
C LEU A 133 -5.54 -6.91 -8.92
N THR A 134 -6.65 -6.54 -9.57
CA THR A 134 -6.72 -5.45 -10.55
C THR A 134 -7.79 -4.46 -10.14
N GLY A 135 -7.55 -3.17 -10.35
CA GLY A 135 -8.48 -2.14 -9.90
C GLY A 135 -7.93 -0.73 -9.94
N ASN A 136 -8.66 0.17 -9.29
CA ASN A 136 -8.33 1.58 -9.17
C ASN A 136 -8.29 1.99 -7.70
N PHE A 137 -7.33 2.84 -7.37
CA PHE A 137 -7.30 3.59 -6.12
C PHE A 137 -7.39 5.08 -6.42
N THR A 138 -8.47 5.72 -5.97
CA THR A 138 -8.72 7.15 -6.12
C THR A 138 -8.63 7.83 -4.76
N PHE A 139 -7.81 8.88 -4.68
CA PHE A 139 -7.66 9.70 -3.49
C PHE A 139 -7.62 11.17 -3.86
N TYR A 140 -7.90 12.02 -2.88
CA TYR A 140 -7.95 13.46 -3.05
C TYR A 140 -6.96 14.15 -2.12
N THR A 141 -6.29 15.17 -2.63
CA THR A 141 -5.40 16.05 -1.87
C THR A 141 -5.92 17.48 -1.93
N GLU A 142 -5.99 18.13 -0.78
CA GLU A 142 -6.36 19.54 -0.69
C GLU A 142 -5.16 20.41 -1.10
N LYS A 143 -5.40 21.38 -1.99
CA LYS A 143 -4.43 22.40 -2.39
C LYS A 143 -4.52 23.60 -1.46
N ILE A 144 -3.49 24.44 -1.47
CA ILE A 144 -3.39 25.65 -0.63
C ILE A 144 -4.56 26.62 -0.84
N ASP A 145 -5.17 26.63 -2.03
CA ASP A 145 -6.33 27.47 -2.36
C ASP A 145 -7.67 26.86 -1.92
N GLY A 146 -7.66 25.72 -1.22
CA GLY A 146 -8.84 24.97 -0.78
C GLY A 146 -9.52 24.16 -1.89
N SER A 147 -8.97 24.15 -3.11
CA SER A 147 -9.41 23.23 -4.16
C SER A 147 -8.85 21.83 -3.92
N PHE A 148 -9.48 20.82 -4.52
CA PHE A 148 -9.03 19.44 -4.39
C PHE A 148 -8.47 18.93 -5.71
N GLU A 149 -7.41 18.15 -5.64
CA GLU A 149 -6.92 17.33 -6.75
C GLU A 149 -7.38 15.91 -6.56
N GLN A 150 -8.11 15.37 -7.52
CA GLN A 150 -8.37 13.94 -7.60
C GLN A 150 -7.18 13.27 -8.27
N ASN A 151 -6.64 12.24 -7.64
CA ASN A 151 -5.59 11.40 -8.19
C ASN A 151 -6.09 9.96 -8.27
N THR A 152 -5.95 9.33 -9.43
CA THR A 152 -6.35 7.93 -9.63
C THR A 152 -5.15 7.11 -10.08
N LEU A 153 -4.88 6.03 -9.36
CA LEU A 153 -3.90 5.02 -9.71
C LEU A 153 -4.63 3.76 -10.21
N PHE A 154 -4.29 3.31 -11.41
CA PHE A 154 -4.67 1.97 -11.90
C PHE A 154 -3.60 0.94 -11.53
N PHE A 155 -4.03 -0.19 -10.95
CA PHE A 155 -3.16 -1.33 -10.65
C PHE A 155 -3.71 -2.61 -11.30
N ASN A 156 -2.82 -3.50 -11.71
CA ASN A 156 -3.16 -4.69 -12.50
C ASN A 156 -2.32 -5.93 -12.17
N LYS A 157 -1.53 -5.86 -11.11
CA LYS A 157 -0.69 -6.95 -10.61
C LYS A 157 -0.33 -6.67 -9.15
N ASN A 158 0.18 -7.68 -8.47
CA ASN A 158 0.81 -7.48 -7.18
C ASN A 158 2.08 -6.62 -7.29
N GLY A 159 2.32 -5.78 -6.30
CA GLY A 159 3.48 -4.90 -6.26
C GLY A 159 3.33 -3.71 -5.32
N ILE A 160 4.35 -2.85 -5.34
CA ILE A 160 4.38 -1.59 -4.59
C ILE A 160 4.36 -0.45 -5.60
N TYR A 161 3.24 0.25 -5.67
CA TYR A 161 3.00 1.34 -6.60
C TYR A 161 3.31 2.68 -5.94
N CYS A 162 4.18 3.47 -6.56
CA CYS A 162 4.51 4.81 -6.06
C CYS A 162 3.30 5.75 -6.20
N LEU A 163 2.96 6.47 -5.13
CA LEU A 163 1.94 7.53 -5.12
C LEU A 163 2.55 8.94 -5.01
N ASN A 164 3.88 9.04 -4.83
CA ASN A 164 4.66 10.24 -4.48
C ASN A 164 4.40 10.78 -3.06
N LYS A 165 5.44 11.31 -2.37
CA LYS A 165 5.26 12.17 -1.18
C LYS A 165 6.50 13.01 -0.85
N PRO A 166 6.39 14.34 -0.76
CA PRO A 166 6.99 14.99 0.42
C PRO A 166 6.07 15.94 1.22
N ASN A 167 4.91 16.37 0.69
CA ASN A 167 4.09 17.42 1.34
C ASN A 167 2.59 17.04 1.50
N VAL A 168 2.25 15.75 1.57
CA VAL A 168 0.84 15.31 1.66
C VAL A 168 0.53 14.75 3.04
N ASP A 169 0.12 15.57 3.99
CA ASP A 169 -0.13 15.10 5.35
C ASP A 169 -1.48 14.39 5.51
N VAL A 170 -2.42 14.67 4.60
CA VAL A 170 -3.79 14.14 4.64
C VAL A 170 -4.20 13.65 3.27
N LEU A 171 -4.76 12.44 3.21
CA LEU A 171 -5.53 11.96 2.06
C LEU A 171 -7.02 12.00 2.38
N HIS A 172 -7.80 12.51 1.44
CA HIS A 172 -9.25 12.51 1.51
C HIS A 172 -9.77 11.39 0.61
N LEU A 173 -10.61 10.51 1.16
CA LEU A 173 -11.15 9.36 0.44
C LEU A 173 -12.69 9.37 0.49
N THR A 174 -13.30 8.89 -0.58
CA THR A 174 -14.73 8.58 -0.66
C THR A 174 -14.97 7.12 -0.24
N ASP A 175 -16.22 6.71 -0.02
CA ASP A 175 -16.59 5.30 0.22
C ASP A 175 -16.24 4.37 -0.96
N HIS A 176 -15.93 4.94 -2.13
CA HIS A 176 -15.58 4.22 -3.35
C HIS A 176 -14.14 4.49 -3.80
N ALA A 177 -13.28 4.91 -2.87
CA ALA A 177 -11.87 5.19 -3.15
C ALA A 177 -11.11 3.97 -3.68
N LEU A 178 -11.53 2.76 -3.34
CA LEU A 178 -10.94 1.52 -3.83
C LEU A 178 -11.97 0.71 -4.62
N GLN A 179 -11.68 0.44 -5.89
CA GLN A 179 -12.51 -0.37 -6.78
C GLN A 179 -11.68 -1.55 -7.27
N ILE A 180 -12.15 -2.77 -7.04
CA ILE A 180 -11.44 -4.00 -7.40
C ILE A 180 -12.33 -4.78 -8.37
N ASN A 181 -11.72 -5.27 -9.46
CA ASN A 181 -12.39 -6.02 -10.52
C ASN A 181 -12.26 -7.54 -10.34
#